data_AF-A0A7S0Q480-F1
#
_entry.id   AF-A0A7S0Q480-F1
#
_cell.length_a   1.000
_cell.length_b   1.000
_cell.length_c   1.000
_cell.angle_alpha   90.00
_cell.angle_beta   90.00
_cell.angle_gamma   90.00
#
_symmetry.space_group_name_H-M   'P 1'
#
loop_
_entity.id
_entity.type
_entity.pdbx_description
1 polymer ?
#
loop_
_entity_poly.entity_id
_entity_poly.type
_entity_poly.pdbx_seq_one_letter_code
_entity_poly.pdbx_strand_id
1 'polypeptide(L)'
;EGRKGDNMAAMCRLNMAGCGWLVLLGCLHVSAWSTCAPHVCTGVAPESMVCPTTSRARSDPILVLEPQNLYFRNAASFAAEVLYVGKDGDEIPHAILAPGARRDFPTFSGDVWRARAVRPGQAGDGVLLLEHQEGMVKVEACACPQPEFIDCKKPPFMGPRWTKSDPVVFENRAGLPVDLFWWNGTCEELVSWPRIGGIQNMQQQGVQASQGHTFRIRNSFTQQLLMQHTLSDVVIRGCDDGSKLGATFELDMLRMQTAALAAERRELHDKLTFELASLVAALKNSAGNRSSQAGHQSGT
;
A
#
# COMPACT_ATOMS: atom_id res chain seq x y z
N GLU A 1 -24.50 49.05 38.27
CA GLU A 1 -23.52 49.94 37.60
C GLU A 1 -22.45 49.04 36.99
N GLY A 2 -22.22 48.90 35.69
CA GLY A 2 -22.45 49.81 34.58
C GLY A 2 -21.12 50.04 33.87
N ARG A 3 -20.67 49.10 33.04
CA ARG A 3 -19.79 49.39 31.87
C ARG A 3 -19.75 48.21 30.91
N LYS A 4 -20.49 48.38 29.82
CA LYS A 4 -20.38 47.67 28.54
C LYS A 4 -19.06 48.04 27.87
N GLY A 5 -18.37 47.05 27.33
CA GLY A 5 -17.31 47.23 26.33
C GLY A 5 -17.84 46.73 25.00
N ASP A 6 -18.34 47.67 24.20
CA ASP A 6 -18.82 47.45 22.85
C ASP A 6 -17.67 47.53 21.82
N ASN A 7 -17.85 46.76 20.74
CA ASN A 7 -17.48 47.08 19.35
C ASN A 7 -16.01 47.12 18.92
N MET A 8 -15.63 46.11 18.13
CA MET A 8 -14.77 46.31 16.97
C MET A 8 -15.29 45.47 15.79
N ALA A 9 -16.37 45.96 15.18
CA ALA A 9 -16.79 45.56 13.85
C ALA A 9 -16.09 46.48 12.83
N ALA A 10 -15.09 45.97 12.13
CA ALA A 10 -14.45 46.68 11.04
C ALA A 10 -15.38 46.67 9.80
N MET A 11 -16.00 47.81 9.53
CA MET A 11 -16.65 48.13 8.26
C MET A 11 -15.60 48.22 7.15
N CYS A 12 -15.63 47.28 6.19
CA CYS A 12 -15.15 47.55 4.84
C CYS A 12 -16.25 48.28 4.07
N ARG A 13 -16.13 49.61 3.96
CA ARG A 13 -16.86 50.40 2.96
C ARG A 13 -16.11 50.29 1.64
N LEU A 14 -16.63 49.52 0.70
CA LEU A 14 -16.23 49.56 -0.70
C LEU A 14 -17.30 50.34 -1.47
N ASN A 15 -16.92 51.55 -1.83
CA ASN A 15 -17.66 52.46 -2.68
C ASN A 15 -16.99 52.39 -4.06
N MET A 16 -17.56 51.67 -5.03
CA MET A 16 -17.26 51.85 -6.45
C MET A 16 -18.43 51.40 -7.31
N ALA A 17 -19.20 52.39 -7.76
CA ALA A 17 -19.97 52.31 -8.98
C ALA A 17 -18.98 52.29 -10.16
N GLY A 18 -19.06 51.25 -10.98
CA GLY A 18 -18.22 51.12 -12.17
C GLY A 18 -18.57 49.85 -12.92
N CYS A 19 -19.31 50.01 -14.02
CA CYS A 19 -19.60 48.96 -14.98
C CYS A 19 -18.33 48.22 -15.41
N GLY A 20 -18.36 46.89 -15.32
CA GLY A 20 -17.31 46.04 -15.86
C GLY A 20 -17.65 44.58 -15.59
N TRP A 21 -18.27 43.93 -16.57
CA TRP A 21 -18.38 42.48 -16.62
C TRP A 21 -16.98 41.87 -16.53
N LEU A 22 -16.58 41.44 -15.34
CA LEU A 22 -15.39 40.63 -15.13
C LEU A 22 -15.78 39.44 -14.28
N VAL A 23 -15.94 38.35 -15.03
CA VAL A 23 -16.08 36.96 -14.64
C VAL A 23 -15.53 36.68 -13.23
N LEU A 24 -16.45 36.32 -12.35
CA LEU A 24 -16.20 35.53 -11.14
C LEU A 24 -15.54 34.20 -11.54
N LEU A 25 -14.23 34.21 -11.78
CA LEU A 25 -13.43 33.00 -11.68
C LEU A 25 -13.24 32.74 -10.18
N GLY A 26 -14.13 31.92 -9.63
CA GLY A 26 -13.99 31.40 -8.28
C GLY A 26 -12.62 30.73 -8.15
N CYS A 27 -11.78 31.26 -7.27
CA CYS A 27 -10.68 30.53 -6.68
C CYS A 27 -11.26 29.44 -5.76
N LEU A 28 -11.89 28.43 -6.35
CA LEU A 28 -11.97 27.10 -5.77
C LEU A 28 -10.56 26.53 -5.87
N HIS A 29 -9.67 26.94 -4.97
CA HIS A 29 -8.60 26.07 -4.53
C HIS A 29 -9.29 24.90 -3.84
N VAL A 30 -9.76 23.93 -4.64
CA VAL A 30 -9.81 22.55 -4.20
C VAL A 30 -8.35 22.20 -3.99
N SER A 31 -7.86 22.47 -2.78
CA SER A 31 -6.61 21.89 -2.30
C SER A 31 -6.80 20.41 -2.56
N ALA A 32 -6.06 19.87 -3.53
CA ALA A 32 -6.08 18.47 -3.84
C ALA A 32 -5.59 17.75 -2.58
N TRP A 33 -6.52 17.41 -1.68
CA TRP A 33 -6.25 16.54 -0.57
C TRP A 33 -5.89 15.23 -1.23
N SER A 34 -4.58 14.96 -1.25
CA SER A 34 -4.02 13.73 -1.78
C SER A 34 -4.78 12.58 -1.15
N THR A 35 -5.50 11.82 -1.96
CA THR A 35 -6.11 10.56 -1.53
C THR A 35 -5.00 9.72 -0.93
N CYS A 36 -5.12 9.43 0.36
CA CYS A 36 -4.07 8.74 1.09
C CYS A 36 -4.11 7.26 0.74
N ALA A 37 -2.96 6.61 0.84
CA ALA A 37 -2.92 5.17 0.69
C ALA A 37 -3.80 4.53 1.80
N PRO A 38 -4.62 3.51 1.49
CA PRO A 38 -5.64 3.00 2.40
C PRO A 38 -5.11 2.62 3.79
N HIS A 39 -3.85 2.19 3.85
CA HIS A 39 -3.16 1.79 5.05
C HIS A 39 -2.96 2.89 6.09
N VAL A 40 -2.87 4.15 5.68
CA VAL A 40 -2.73 5.28 6.60
C VAL A 40 -4.03 5.47 7.40
N CYS A 41 -5.18 5.14 6.78
CA CYS A 41 -6.48 5.26 7.42
C CYS A 41 -6.93 4.01 8.17
N THR A 42 -6.52 2.83 7.72
CA THR A 42 -6.92 1.57 8.36
C THR A 42 -5.87 1.06 9.34
N GLY A 43 -4.65 1.60 9.30
CA GLY A 43 -3.49 1.08 10.02
C GLY A 43 -2.94 -0.23 9.45
N VAL A 44 -3.43 -0.67 8.28
CA VAL A 44 -3.05 -1.95 7.66
C VAL A 44 -2.30 -1.67 6.37
N ALA A 45 -0.97 -1.85 6.39
CA ALA A 45 -0.12 -1.74 5.19
C ALA A 45 -0.74 -2.52 4.01
N PRO A 46 -0.74 -1.94 2.78
CA PRO A 46 -1.35 -2.60 1.65
C PRO A 46 -0.53 -3.86 1.32
N GLU A 47 -1.20 -4.91 0.86
CA GLU A 47 -0.55 -6.14 0.42
C GLU A 47 0.22 -5.86 -0.88
N SER A 48 1.46 -5.38 -0.78
CA SER A 48 2.36 -5.35 -1.93
C SER A 48 2.79 -6.78 -2.23
N MET A 49 2.38 -7.29 -3.40
CA MET A 49 2.87 -8.59 -3.91
C MET A 49 4.32 -8.52 -4.40
N VAL A 50 4.88 -7.31 -4.56
CA VAL A 50 6.25 -7.08 -5.03
C VAL A 50 7.22 -7.12 -3.85
N CYS A 51 8.30 -7.91 -4.00
CA CYS A 51 9.36 -8.00 -3.01
C CYS A 51 9.99 -6.61 -2.77
N PRO A 52 10.20 -6.20 -1.50
CA PRO A 52 10.92 -4.98 -1.22
C PRO A 52 12.36 -5.07 -1.73
N THR A 53 12.90 -3.95 -2.19
CA THR A 53 14.33 -3.81 -2.47
C THR A 53 15.07 -3.42 -1.20
N THR A 54 16.26 -3.98 -0.99
CA THR A 54 17.13 -3.62 0.13
C THR A 54 17.47 -2.13 0.08
N SER A 55 17.15 -1.39 1.14
CA SER A 55 17.57 0.01 1.24
C SER A 55 18.95 0.12 1.89
N ARG A 56 19.50 1.33 1.99
CA ARG A 56 20.73 1.61 2.76
C ARG A 56 20.45 1.92 4.23
N ALA A 57 19.25 1.58 4.74
CA ALA A 57 18.89 1.78 6.13
C ALA A 57 19.84 1.00 7.06
N ARG A 58 20.13 1.60 8.22
CA ARG A 58 21.04 1.11 9.25
C ARG A 58 20.36 1.34 10.60
N SER A 59 20.60 0.45 11.56
CA SER A 59 20.16 0.71 12.93
C SER A 59 20.94 1.88 13.49
N ASP A 60 20.26 2.99 13.79
CA ASP A 60 20.82 4.09 14.55
C ASP A 60 19.81 4.48 15.63
N PRO A 61 20.00 4.02 16.88
CA PRO A 61 19.01 4.21 17.91
C PRO A 61 18.82 5.70 18.21
N ILE A 62 17.63 6.21 17.92
CA ILE A 62 17.32 7.65 18.00
C ILE A 62 17.16 8.07 19.47
N LEU A 63 16.64 7.17 20.30
CA LEU A 63 16.43 7.38 21.73
C LEU A 63 16.83 6.10 22.46
N VAL A 64 17.64 6.23 23.51
CA VAL A 64 17.92 5.12 24.45
C VAL A 64 16.71 4.95 25.37
N LEU A 65 15.61 4.50 24.80
CA LEU A 65 14.47 4.00 25.56
C LEU A 65 14.76 2.56 26.00
N GLU A 66 13.99 2.07 26.97
CA GLU A 66 14.02 0.66 27.32
C GLU A 66 13.70 -0.21 26.09
N PRO A 67 14.34 -1.38 25.95
CA PRO A 67 14.12 -2.27 24.81
C PRO A 67 12.65 -2.70 24.75
N GLN A 68 12.09 -2.67 23.55
CA GLN A 68 10.72 -3.05 23.23
C GLN A 68 10.70 -4.48 22.69
N ASN A 69 9.60 -5.19 22.89
CA ASN A 69 9.44 -6.50 22.25
C ASN A 69 8.76 -6.32 20.90
N LEU A 70 9.51 -6.49 19.83
CA LEU A 70 8.97 -6.48 18.47
C LEU A 70 8.60 -7.90 18.07
N TYR A 71 7.31 -8.13 17.79
CA TYR A 71 6.82 -9.46 17.39
C TYR A 71 6.86 -9.61 15.88
N PHE A 72 7.65 -10.56 15.38
CA PHE A 72 7.62 -10.97 13.98
C PHE A 72 6.74 -12.20 13.84
N ARG A 73 5.90 -12.20 12.81
CA ARG A 73 5.09 -13.35 12.41
C ARG A 73 5.37 -13.68 10.96
N ASN A 74 5.76 -14.92 10.71
CA ASN A 74 5.94 -15.41 9.35
C ASN A 74 4.60 -15.85 8.76
N ALA A 75 4.05 -15.05 7.84
CA ALA A 75 2.86 -15.39 7.05
C ALA A 75 3.22 -15.93 5.65
N ALA A 76 4.50 -16.02 5.29
CA ALA A 76 4.93 -16.67 4.06
C ALA A 76 4.68 -18.19 4.14
N SER A 77 4.56 -18.83 2.98
CA SER A 77 4.42 -20.28 2.87
C SER A 77 5.74 -21.05 3.06
N PHE A 78 6.84 -20.33 3.30
CA PHE A 78 8.19 -20.87 3.48
C PHE A 78 8.89 -20.20 4.69
N ALA A 79 9.99 -20.79 5.14
CA ALA A 79 10.73 -20.26 6.29
C ALA A 79 11.37 -18.90 5.97
N ALA A 80 11.47 -18.04 6.98
CA ALA A 80 12.07 -16.72 6.86
C ALA A 80 13.17 -16.53 7.91
N GLU A 81 14.35 -16.12 7.48
CA GLU A 81 15.43 -15.73 8.37
C GLU A 81 15.26 -14.27 8.75
N VAL A 82 15.25 -13.99 10.04
CA VAL A 82 15.15 -12.64 10.62
C VAL A 82 16.55 -12.18 10.99
N LEU A 83 16.95 -11.04 10.42
CA LEU A 83 18.27 -10.45 10.56
C LEU A 83 18.17 -9.05 11.18
N TYR A 84 19.09 -8.75 12.09
CA TYR A 84 19.30 -7.40 12.61
C TYR A 84 20.32 -6.68 11.74
N VAL A 85 20.06 -5.43 11.35
CA VAL A 85 20.99 -4.64 10.54
C VAL A 85 21.81 -3.74 11.46
N GLY A 86 23.10 -4.02 11.64
CA GLY A 86 23.98 -3.24 12.50
C GLY A 86 24.19 -1.79 12.03
N LYS A 87 24.88 -1.00 12.85
CA LYS A 87 25.23 0.42 12.56
C LYS A 87 26.06 0.57 11.27
N ASP A 88 26.91 -0.41 10.99
CA ASP A 88 27.75 -0.44 9.80
C ASP A 88 26.98 -0.88 8.54
N GLY A 89 25.76 -1.40 8.72
CA GLY A 89 24.91 -1.96 7.67
C GLY A 89 25.02 -3.48 7.52
N ASP A 90 25.82 -4.14 8.35
CA ASP A 90 25.99 -5.59 8.34
C ASP A 90 24.73 -6.31 8.85
N GLU A 91 24.34 -7.39 8.17
CA GLU A 91 23.19 -8.21 8.56
C GLU A 91 23.64 -9.33 9.50
N ILE A 92 23.10 -9.33 10.72
CA ILE A 92 23.40 -10.32 11.77
C ILE A 92 22.19 -11.26 11.90
N PRO A 93 22.33 -12.58 11.66
CA PRO A 93 21.23 -13.52 11.76
C PRO A 93 20.81 -13.71 13.22
N HIS A 94 19.51 -13.61 13.50
CA HIS A 94 18.95 -13.79 14.84
C HIS A 94 18.09 -15.06 14.98
N ALA A 95 17.25 -15.36 13.99
CA ALA A 95 16.38 -16.53 14.04
C ALA A 95 15.87 -16.93 12.65
N ILE A 96 15.43 -18.18 12.54
CA ILE A 96 14.64 -18.66 11.41
C ILE A 96 13.22 -18.95 11.90
N LEU A 97 12.22 -18.36 11.26
CA LEU A 97 10.81 -18.53 11.54
C LEU A 97 10.19 -19.47 10.51
N ALA A 98 9.68 -20.61 10.96
CA ALA A 98 8.87 -21.50 10.13
C ALA A 98 7.57 -20.79 9.66
N PRO A 99 6.91 -21.27 8.59
CA PRO A 99 5.60 -20.77 8.18
C PRO A 99 4.60 -20.76 9.34
N GLY A 100 3.94 -19.62 9.57
CA GLY A 100 2.99 -19.42 10.67
C GLY A 100 3.62 -19.15 12.04
N ALA A 101 4.93 -19.31 12.20
CA ALA A 101 5.61 -19.07 13.48
C ALA A 101 5.63 -17.58 13.84
N ARG A 102 5.61 -17.31 15.16
CA ARG A 102 5.67 -15.97 15.74
C ARG A 102 6.73 -15.93 16.83
N ARG A 103 7.53 -14.87 16.89
CA ARG A 103 8.60 -14.68 17.89
C ARG A 103 8.84 -13.20 18.17
N ASP A 104 9.14 -12.87 19.42
CA ASP A 104 9.56 -11.55 19.84
C ASP A 104 11.08 -11.36 19.79
N PHE A 105 11.49 -10.12 19.51
CA PHE A 105 12.88 -9.70 19.51
C PHE A 105 13.01 -8.38 20.28
N PRO A 106 13.93 -8.30 21.27
CA PRO A 106 14.22 -7.05 21.96
C PRO A 106 14.81 -6.06 20.96
N THR A 107 14.20 -4.88 20.86
CA THR A 107 14.49 -3.88 19.82
C THR A 107 14.47 -2.47 20.41
N PHE A 108 15.31 -1.58 19.90
CA PHE A 108 15.33 -0.16 20.23
C PHE A 108 14.73 0.67 19.10
N SER A 109 14.20 1.87 19.43
CA SER A 109 13.70 2.79 18.41
C SER A 109 14.84 3.26 17.52
N GLY A 110 14.71 3.07 16.20
CA GLY A 110 15.71 3.33 15.18
C GLY A 110 16.37 2.06 14.64
N ASP A 111 16.20 0.91 15.31
CA ASP A 111 16.72 -0.37 14.84
C ASP A 111 16.07 -0.79 13.52
N VAL A 112 16.83 -1.45 12.67
CA VAL A 112 16.40 -1.95 11.37
C VAL A 112 16.50 -3.46 11.37
N TRP A 113 15.39 -4.09 11.01
CA TRP A 113 15.26 -5.53 10.86
C TRP A 113 14.97 -5.88 9.41
N ARG A 114 15.52 -7.00 8.97
CA ARG A 114 15.23 -7.58 7.66
C ARG A 114 14.74 -9.01 7.82
N ALA A 115 13.88 -9.43 6.91
CA ALA A 115 13.55 -10.84 6.77
C ALA A 115 13.88 -11.31 5.35
N ARG A 116 14.57 -12.45 5.24
CA ARG A 116 14.92 -13.08 3.97
C ARG A 116 14.29 -14.46 3.84
N ALA A 117 13.93 -14.83 2.62
CA ALA A 117 13.41 -16.16 2.32
C ALA A 117 14.48 -17.24 2.58
N VAL A 118 14.10 -18.33 3.22
CA VAL A 118 14.92 -19.54 3.37
C VAL A 118 14.28 -20.66 2.57
N ARG A 119 14.78 -20.88 1.36
CA ARG A 119 14.31 -21.90 0.40
C ARG A 119 15.51 -22.62 -0.23
N PRO A 120 16.18 -23.52 0.51
CA PRO A 120 17.38 -24.18 0.03
C PRO A 120 17.16 -24.86 -1.33
N GLY A 121 17.94 -24.47 -2.33
CA GLY A 121 17.88 -25.05 -3.68
C GLY A 121 16.68 -24.65 -4.54
N GLN A 122 15.87 -23.67 -4.12
CA GLN A 122 14.77 -23.13 -4.92
C GLN A 122 15.07 -21.72 -5.40
N ALA A 123 14.39 -21.30 -6.48
CA ALA A 123 14.45 -19.92 -6.94
C ALA A 123 13.99 -18.96 -5.84
N GLY A 124 14.75 -17.88 -5.66
CA GLY A 124 14.48 -16.82 -4.69
C GLY A 124 14.79 -17.17 -3.23
N ASP A 125 15.70 -18.11 -2.99
CA ASP A 125 16.41 -18.20 -1.70
C ASP A 125 17.16 -16.89 -1.40
N GLY A 126 17.15 -16.45 -0.14
CA GLY A 126 17.80 -15.19 0.31
C GLY A 126 17.12 -13.89 -0.14
N VAL A 127 16.00 -13.96 -0.86
CA VAL A 127 15.24 -12.77 -1.30
C VAL A 127 14.72 -12.00 -0.09
N LEU A 128 14.84 -10.67 -0.13
CA LEU A 128 14.30 -9.79 0.90
C LEU A 128 12.77 -9.81 0.86
N LEU A 129 12.16 -10.21 1.97
CA LEU A 129 10.70 -10.27 2.15
C LEU A 129 10.18 -9.03 2.87
N LEU A 130 11.01 -8.46 3.74
CA LEU A 130 10.65 -7.36 4.62
C LEU A 130 11.90 -6.58 4.99
N GLU A 131 11.78 -5.27 5.01
CA GLU A 131 12.64 -4.37 5.77
C GLU A 131 11.73 -3.55 6.69
N HIS A 132 11.99 -3.60 7.99
CA HIS A 132 11.23 -2.90 9.01
C HIS A 132 12.19 -2.05 9.82
N GLN A 133 11.97 -0.74 9.82
CA GLN A 133 12.65 0.15 10.75
C GLN A 133 11.74 0.37 11.94
N GLU A 134 12.19 -0.11 13.10
CA GLU A 134 11.55 0.16 14.36
C GLU A 134 11.77 1.62 14.75
N GLY A 135 10.83 2.20 15.47
CA GLY A 135 10.94 3.59 15.90
C GLY A 135 10.20 4.53 14.95
N MET A 136 9.08 4.99 15.49
CA MET A 136 8.36 6.20 15.12
C MET A 136 7.26 6.02 14.08
N VAL A 137 6.01 6.08 14.58
CA VAL A 137 4.82 6.21 13.75
C VAL A 137 4.75 7.66 13.28
N LYS A 138 5.03 7.88 12.00
CA LYS A 138 4.91 9.19 11.35
C LYS A 138 3.43 9.49 11.15
N VAL A 139 2.94 10.52 11.82
CA VAL A 139 1.58 11.03 11.63
C VAL A 139 1.60 12.00 10.47
N GLU A 140 0.86 11.69 9.42
CA GLU A 140 0.72 12.53 8.24
C GLU A 140 -0.72 13.03 8.12
N ALA A 141 -0.90 14.23 7.56
CA ALA A 141 -2.23 14.78 7.32
C ALA A 141 -2.88 14.01 6.17
N CYS A 142 -4.04 13.42 6.44
CA CYS A 142 -4.60 12.41 5.58
C CYS A 142 -6.13 12.43 5.62
N ALA A 143 -6.76 12.27 4.45
CA ALA A 143 -8.21 12.37 4.28
C ALA A 143 -8.88 11.00 4.53
N CYS A 144 -9.02 10.62 5.79
CA CYS A 144 -9.65 9.35 6.16
C CYS A 144 -11.19 9.40 6.13
N PRO A 145 -11.86 8.24 6.02
CA PRO A 145 -13.23 8.11 6.48
C PRO A 145 -13.35 8.72 7.88
N GLN A 146 -14.42 9.46 8.14
CA GLN A 146 -14.60 10.22 9.38
C GLN A 146 -15.59 9.48 10.29
N PRO A 147 -15.15 8.47 11.06
CA PRO A 147 -16.01 7.88 12.07
C PRO A 147 -16.33 8.92 13.14
N GLU A 148 -17.54 8.80 13.69
CA GLU A 148 -17.98 9.65 14.80
C GLU A 148 -16.97 9.62 15.95
N PHE A 149 -16.67 10.80 16.47
CA PHE A 149 -15.84 10.93 17.66
C PHE A 149 -16.70 10.68 18.90
N ILE A 150 -16.39 9.61 19.63
CA ILE A 150 -17.07 9.24 20.87
C ILE A 150 -16.06 9.34 22.00
N ASP A 151 -16.08 10.41 22.77
CA ASP A 151 -15.22 10.57 23.96
C ASP A 151 -15.65 9.58 25.06
N CYS A 152 -14.70 8.83 25.60
CA CYS A 152 -14.93 7.95 26.73
C CYS A 152 -15.35 8.68 28.03
N LYS A 153 -15.23 10.01 28.11
CA LYS A 153 -15.48 10.83 29.31
C LYS A 153 -14.68 10.37 30.52
N LYS A 154 -13.48 9.86 30.28
CA LYS A 154 -12.53 9.45 31.32
C LYS A 154 -11.45 10.52 31.46
N PRO A 155 -10.90 10.74 32.66
CA PRO A 155 -9.67 11.49 32.76
C PRO A 155 -8.62 10.80 31.86
N PRO A 156 -7.78 11.56 31.14
CA PRO A 156 -6.91 10.92 30.19
C PRO A 156 -5.91 10.00 30.89
N PHE A 157 -5.62 8.85 30.29
CA PHE A 157 -5.00 7.70 30.95
C PHE A 157 -3.64 8.04 31.61
N MET A 158 -3.50 7.81 32.93
CA MET A 158 -2.25 8.09 33.69
C MET A 158 -1.65 6.90 34.46
N GLY A 159 -2.13 5.66 34.24
CA GLY A 159 -1.79 4.52 35.11
C GLY A 159 -0.62 3.65 34.64
N PRO A 160 0.16 3.04 35.55
CA PRO A 160 1.13 2.00 35.20
C PRO A 160 0.37 0.74 34.75
N ARG A 161 0.64 0.25 33.53
CA ARG A 161 0.01 -0.98 33.03
C ARG A 161 0.80 -2.20 33.50
N TRP A 162 0.08 -3.19 34.00
CA TRP A 162 0.58 -4.52 34.41
C TRP A 162 1.06 -5.38 33.23
N THR A 163 0.87 -4.90 31.99
CA THR A 163 1.36 -5.49 30.76
C THR A 163 2.72 -4.89 30.40
N LYS A 164 3.67 -5.73 29.97
CA LYS A 164 4.94 -5.25 29.40
C LYS A 164 4.62 -4.18 28.36
N SER A 165 5.17 -2.98 28.57
CA SER A 165 4.96 -1.84 27.68
C SER A 165 5.77 -2.06 26.40
N ASP A 166 5.13 -1.91 25.26
CA ASP A 166 5.77 -1.71 23.97
C ASP A 166 5.78 -0.18 23.73
N PRO A 167 6.89 0.53 24.02
CA PRO A 167 6.90 1.99 23.96
C PRO A 167 6.90 2.53 22.53
N VAL A 168 5.72 2.77 21.96
CA VAL A 168 5.64 3.39 20.63
C VAL A 168 5.91 4.89 20.70
N VAL A 169 6.51 5.47 19.66
CA VAL A 169 6.69 6.93 19.53
C VAL A 169 5.87 7.41 18.34
N PHE A 170 5.07 8.45 18.51
CA PHE A 170 4.38 9.14 17.42
C PHE A 170 5.10 10.45 17.10
N GLU A 171 5.44 10.67 15.83
CA GLU A 171 6.00 11.94 15.36
C GLU A 171 4.99 12.66 14.49
N ASN A 172 4.62 13.86 14.90
CA ASN A 172 3.68 14.66 14.13
C ASN A 172 4.38 15.28 12.91
N ARG A 173 4.04 14.82 11.71
CA ARG A 173 4.44 15.42 10.43
C ARG A 173 3.23 15.95 9.64
N ALA A 174 2.08 16.11 10.28
CA ALA A 174 0.84 16.53 9.64
C ALA A 174 0.81 18.03 9.31
N GLY A 175 1.79 18.82 9.77
CA GLY A 175 1.80 20.27 9.58
C GLY A 175 0.82 21.03 10.47
N LEU A 176 0.12 20.35 11.37
CA LEU A 176 -0.90 20.90 12.26
C LEU A 176 -0.91 20.14 13.60
N PRO A 177 -1.37 20.75 14.71
CA PRO A 177 -1.45 20.06 16.00
C PRO A 177 -2.42 18.88 15.98
N VAL A 178 -2.02 17.77 16.59
CA VAL A 178 -2.80 16.53 16.63
C VAL A 178 -3.04 16.01 18.04
N ASP A 179 -4.23 15.49 18.28
CA ASP A 179 -4.59 14.78 19.50
C ASP A 179 -4.52 13.27 19.24
N LEU A 180 -3.97 12.55 20.22
CA LEU A 180 -3.82 11.11 20.17
C LEU A 180 -4.88 10.46 21.07
N PHE A 181 -5.68 9.57 20.51
CA PHE A 181 -6.70 8.82 21.23
C PHE A 181 -6.42 7.33 21.19
N TRP A 182 -6.59 6.65 22.32
CA TRP A 182 -6.66 5.20 22.39
C TRP A 182 -8.09 4.75 22.10
N TRP A 183 -8.25 3.90 21.09
CA TRP A 183 -9.54 3.31 20.72
C TRP A 183 -9.70 1.95 21.41
N ASN A 184 -10.70 1.83 22.28
CA ASN A 184 -10.99 0.59 23.00
C ASN A 184 -12.03 -0.32 22.32
N GLY A 185 -12.52 0.06 21.14
CA GLY A 185 -13.59 -0.62 20.42
C GLY A 185 -14.97 0.04 20.53
N THR A 186 -15.17 0.95 21.47
CA THR A 186 -16.45 1.66 21.68
C THR A 186 -16.31 3.18 21.77
N CYS A 187 -15.24 3.67 22.39
CA CYS A 187 -14.97 5.09 22.54
C CYS A 187 -13.46 5.39 22.42
N GLU A 188 -13.15 6.67 22.28
CA GLU A 188 -11.81 7.25 22.14
C GLU A 188 -11.39 7.91 23.46
N GLU A 189 -10.32 7.40 24.05
CA GLU A 189 -9.74 7.89 25.30
C GLU A 189 -8.52 8.73 24.98
N LEU A 190 -8.52 10.02 25.37
CA LEU A 190 -7.40 10.91 25.09
C LEU A 190 -6.12 10.40 25.78
N VAL A 191 -5.02 10.32 25.03
CA VAL A 191 -3.70 9.90 25.50
C VAL A 191 -2.82 11.12 25.77
N SER A 192 -3.02 12.23 25.07
CA SER A 192 -2.18 13.43 25.18
C SER A 192 -2.50 14.29 26.43
N TRP A 193 -1.50 14.46 27.29
CA TRP A 193 -1.34 15.44 28.39
C TRP A 193 0.04 16.12 28.24
N PRO A 194 0.43 17.20 28.95
CA PRO A 194 -0.30 18.24 29.68
C PRO A 194 -0.29 19.60 28.95
N ARG A 195 0.11 19.66 27.68
CA ARG A 195 0.07 20.90 26.88
C ARG A 195 -1.26 20.99 26.14
N ILE A 196 -1.98 22.07 26.36
CA ILE A 196 -3.23 22.39 25.66
C ILE A 196 -2.93 22.39 24.14
N GLY A 197 -3.66 21.59 23.36
CA GLY A 197 -3.58 21.57 21.90
C GLY A 197 -2.74 20.45 21.28
N GLY A 198 -2.50 19.33 21.98
CA GLY A 198 -1.96 18.11 21.37
C GLY A 198 -0.46 18.13 21.05
N ILE A 199 -0.01 17.11 20.30
CA ILE A 199 1.35 16.96 19.78
C ILE A 199 1.55 18.00 18.69
N GLN A 200 2.49 18.93 18.86
CA GLN A 200 2.73 19.98 17.85
C GLN A 200 3.47 19.43 16.64
N ASN A 201 3.47 20.17 15.53
CA ASN A 201 4.19 19.78 14.33
C ASN A 201 5.68 19.53 14.63
N MET A 202 6.23 18.47 14.05
CA MET A 202 7.58 17.92 14.26
C MET A 202 7.89 17.47 15.70
N GLN A 203 6.91 17.46 16.61
CA GLN A 203 7.12 16.91 17.95
C GLN A 203 6.91 15.40 17.96
N GLN A 204 7.60 14.77 18.90
CA GLN A 204 7.53 13.34 19.16
C GLN A 204 6.89 13.11 20.51
N GLN A 205 6.02 12.11 20.59
CA GLN A 205 5.37 11.69 21.83
C GLN A 205 5.50 10.19 22.00
N GLY A 206 6.23 9.79 23.04
CA GLY A 206 6.27 8.40 23.49
C GLY A 206 4.97 8.02 24.19
N VAL A 207 4.48 6.81 23.94
CA VAL A 207 3.26 6.25 24.50
C VAL A 207 3.53 4.84 24.97
N GLN A 208 3.13 4.54 26.20
CA GLN A 208 3.13 3.19 26.70
C GLN A 208 1.91 2.45 26.17
N ALA A 209 2.15 1.44 25.37
CA ALA A 209 1.12 0.66 24.73
C ALA A 209 1.44 -0.83 24.81
N SER A 210 0.56 -1.66 24.28
CA SER A 210 0.80 -3.08 24.08
C SER A 210 0.23 -3.46 22.73
N GLN A 211 0.71 -4.56 22.19
CA GLN A 211 0.19 -5.12 20.96
C GLN A 211 -1.36 -5.26 20.99
N GLY A 212 -1.98 -4.97 19.85
CA GLY A 212 -3.43 -4.94 19.65
C GLY A 212 -4.07 -3.58 19.95
N HIS A 213 -3.38 -2.67 20.65
CA HIS A 213 -3.92 -1.32 20.84
C HIS A 213 -4.04 -0.58 19.51
N THR A 214 -5.18 0.10 19.37
CA THR A 214 -5.45 0.97 18.24
C THR A 214 -5.44 2.41 18.71
N PHE A 215 -4.74 3.25 17.97
CA PHE A 215 -4.65 4.68 18.18
C PHE A 215 -5.32 5.40 17.03
N ARG A 216 -6.16 6.39 17.35
CA ARG A 216 -6.75 7.31 16.39
C ARG A 216 -6.13 8.67 16.60
N ILE A 217 -5.60 9.24 15.52
CA ILE A 217 -4.94 10.53 15.53
C ILE A 217 -5.87 11.52 14.85
N ARG A 218 -6.28 12.55 15.59
CA ARG A 218 -7.21 13.56 15.11
C ARG A 218 -6.57 14.94 15.11
N ASN A 219 -7.06 15.81 14.25
CA ASN A 219 -6.74 17.23 14.32
C ASN A 219 -7.25 17.81 15.65
N SER A 220 -6.39 18.48 16.42
CA SER A 220 -6.74 18.98 17.76
C SER A 220 -7.88 20.01 17.77
N PHE A 221 -8.09 20.72 16.66
CA PHE A 221 -9.11 21.77 16.55
C PHE A 221 -10.42 21.26 15.96
N THR A 222 -10.33 20.50 14.86
CA THR A 222 -11.52 20.05 14.11
C THR A 222 -12.01 18.67 14.53
N GLN A 223 -11.22 17.93 15.32
CA GLN A 223 -11.45 16.53 15.67
C GLN A 223 -11.57 15.61 14.45
N GLN A 224 -11.11 16.06 13.28
CA GLN A 224 -11.07 15.25 12.06
C GLN A 224 -10.05 14.12 12.22
N LEU A 225 -10.44 12.89 11.90
CA LEU A 225 -9.53 11.74 11.87
C LEU A 225 -8.52 11.91 10.73
N LEU A 226 -7.25 11.90 11.09
CA LEU A 226 -6.12 11.99 10.17
C LEU A 226 -5.51 10.61 9.91
N MET A 227 -5.43 9.78 10.94
CA MET A 227 -4.75 8.49 10.85
C MET A 227 -5.30 7.53 11.90
N GLN A 228 -5.30 6.24 11.59
CA GLN A 228 -5.49 5.18 12.58
C GLN A 228 -4.29 4.24 12.54
N HIS A 229 -3.77 3.87 13.70
CA HIS A 229 -2.61 2.99 13.81
C HIS A 229 -2.86 1.91 14.85
N THR A 230 -2.76 0.65 14.44
CA THR A 230 -2.89 -0.50 15.34
C THR A 230 -1.53 -1.16 15.52
N LEU A 231 -1.09 -1.28 16.77
CA LEU A 231 0.11 -2.03 17.10
C LEU A 231 -0.14 -3.50 16.77
N SER A 232 0.54 -4.02 15.78
CA SER A 232 0.34 -5.38 15.26
C SER A 232 1.67 -6.09 15.10
N ASP A 233 1.63 -7.39 14.83
CA ASP A 233 2.83 -8.14 14.48
C ASP A 233 3.48 -7.51 13.24
N VAL A 234 4.80 -7.50 13.21
CA VAL A 234 5.55 -7.30 11.97
C VAL A 234 5.40 -8.56 11.13
N VAL A 235 4.49 -8.50 10.16
CA VAL A 235 4.13 -9.66 9.34
C VAL A 235 5.11 -9.79 8.17
N ILE A 236 5.91 -10.85 8.20
CA ILE A 236 6.75 -11.26 7.07
C ILE A 236 5.85 -11.98 6.07
N ARG A 237 5.66 -11.40 4.89
CA ARG A 237 4.84 -11.99 3.83
C ARG A 237 5.75 -12.59 2.76
N GLY A 238 5.27 -13.66 2.15
CA GLY A 238 5.88 -14.12 0.91
C GLY A 238 5.61 -13.07 -0.16
N CYS A 239 6.63 -12.68 -0.89
CA CYS A 239 6.44 -11.97 -2.14
C CYS A 239 6.45 -12.98 -3.28
N ASP A 240 5.61 -12.76 -4.29
CA ASP A 240 5.81 -13.45 -5.55
C ASP A 240 7.04 -12.80 -6.18
N ASP A 241 8.06 -13.61 -6.42
CA ASP A 241 9.40 -13.22 -6.87
C ASP A 241 9.42 -12.66 -8.31
N GLY A 242 8.29 -12.17 -8.82
CA GLY A 242 8.09 -11.75 -10.20
C GLY A 242 8.20 -12.90 -11.21
N SER A 243 8.80 -14.02 -10.83
CA SER A 243 9.01 -15.23 -11.65
C SER A 243 7.67 -15.85 -12.08
N LYS A 244 6.67 -15.88 -11.20
CA LYS A 244 5.31 -16.29 -11.58
C LYS A 244 4.64 -15.31 -12.53
N LEU A 245 4.79 -14.00 -12.31
CA LEU A 245 4.23 -12.97 -13.18
C LEU A 245 4.88 -12.99 -14.58
N GLY A 246 6.20 -13.15 -14.62
CA GLY A 246 6.98 -13.35 -15.84
C GLY A 246 6.58 -14.65 -16.55
N ALA A 247 6.48 -15.77 -15.83
CA ALA A 247 6.05 -17.03 -16.40
C ALA A 247 4.60 -17.00 -16.89
N THR A 248 3.69 -16.30 -16.20
CA THR A 248 2.31 -16.12 -16.69
C THR A 248 2.26 -15.21 -17.92
N PHE A 249 3.07 -14.15 -17.94
CA PHE A 249 3.15 -13.25 -19.09
C PHE A 249 3.76 -13.96 -20.30
N GLU A 250 4.83 -14.74 -20.11
CA GLU A 250 5.42 -15.58 -21.15
C GLU A 250 4.44 -16.66 -21.63
N LEU A 251 3.70 -17.30 -20.72
CA LEU A 251 2.69 -18.28 -21.06
C LEU A 251 1.52 -17.66 -21.85
N ASP A 252 1.07 -16.47 -21.48
CA ASP A 252 0.01 -15.76 -22.18
C ASP A 252 0.48 -15.23 -23.54
N MET A 253 1.74 -14.77 -23.64
CA MET A 253 2.38 -14.43 -24.91
C MET A 253 2.51 -15.66 -25.82
N LEU A 254 2.93 -16.80 -25.29
CA LEU A 254 2.99 -18.07 -26.02
C LEU A 254 1.60 -18.53 -26.47
N ARG A 255 0.56 -18.36 -25.64
CA ARG A 255 -0.83 -18.65 -26.02
C ARG A 255 -1.29 -17.75 -27.17
N MET A 256 -0.98 -16.46 -27.14
CA MET A 256 -1.28 -15.54 -28.23
C MET A 256 -0.55 -15.93 -29.52
N GLN A 257 0.74 -16.24 -29.45
CA GLN A 257 1.52 -16.70 -30.60
C GLN A 257 0.96 -18.01 -31.18
N THR A 258 0.58 -18.96 -30.32
CA THR A 258 -0.01 -20.23 -30.72
C THR A 258 -1.36 -20.01 -31.40
N ALA A 259 -2.18 -19.09 -30.89
CA ALA A 259 -3.47 -18.73 -31.49
C ALA A 259 -3.29 -18.06 -32.87
N ALA A 260 -2.31 -17.17 -33.00
CA ALA A 260 -1.98 -16.52 -34.27
C ALA A 260 -1.53 -17.54 -35.34
N LEU A 261 -0.60 -18.44 -34.98
CA LEU A 261 -0.17 -19.53 -35.86
C LEU A 261 -1.31 -20.47 -36.26
N ALA A 262 -2.23 -20.76 -35.33
CA ALA A 262 -3.39 -21.59 -35.61
C ALA A 262 -4.42 -20.90 -36.55
N ALA A 263 -4.48 -19.57 -36.56
CA ALA A 263 -5.28 -18.80 -37.50
C ALA A 263 -4.64 -18.78 -38.89
N GLU A 264 -3.33 -18.53 -38.98
CA GLU A 264 -2.57 -18.55 -40.23
C GLU A 264 -2.63 -19.93 -40.91
N ARG A 265 -2.50 -21.01 -40.13
CA ARG A 265 -2.65 -22.37 -40.64
C ARG A 265 -4.03 -22.63 -41.23
N ARG A 266 -5.09 -22.10 -40.61
CA ARG A 266 -6.47 -22.22 -41.13
C ARG A 266 -6.64 -21.46 -42.43
N GLU A 267 -6.15 -20.23 -42.50
CA GLU A 267 -6.19 -19.42 -43.73
C GLU A 267 -5.46 -20.10 -44.89
N LEU A 268 -4.25 -20.63 -44.64
CA LEU A 268 -3.49 -21.38 -45.64
C LEU A 268 -4.21 -22.66 -46.07
N HIS A 269 -4.86 -23.36 -45.13
CA HIS A 269 -5.64 -24.54 -45.45
C HIS A 269 -6.83 -24.19 -46.35
N ASP A 270 -7.60 -23.15 -46.02
CA ASP A 270 -8.75 -22.73 -46.81
C ASP A 270 -8.34 -22.30 -48.24
N LYS A 271 -7.23 -21.55 -48.37
CA LYS A 271 -6.66 -21.18 -49.68
C LYS A 271 -6.28 -22.42 -50.49
N LEU A 272 -5.59 -23.38 -49.89
CA LEU A 272 -5.16 -24.59 -50.58
C LEU A 272 -6.36 -25.46 -50.99
N THR A 273 -7.40 -25.52 -50.16
CA THR A 273 -8.64 -26.24 -50.45
C THR A 273 -9.40 -25.58 -51.61
N PHE A 274 -9.43 -24.25 -51.65
CA PHE A 274 -10.04 -23.48 -52.74
C PHE A 274 -9.28 -23.67 -54.07
N GLU A 275 -7.95 -23.55 -54.07
CA GLU A 275 -7.12 -23.79 -55.26
C GLU A 275 -7.27 -25.21 -55.79
N LEU A 276 -7.31 -26.21 -54.90
CA LEU A 276 -7.54 -27.60 -55.27
C LEU A 276 -8.92 -27.78 -55.92
N ALA A 277 -9.98 -27.19 -55.34
CA ALA A 277 -11.33 -27.23 -55.90
C ALA A 277 -11.41 -26.56 -57.28
N SER A 278 -10.74 -25.41 -57.45
CA SER A 278 -10.63 -24.70 -58.73
C SER A 278 -9.94 -25.55 -59.79
N LEU A 279 -8.83 -26.21 -59.44
CA LEU A 279 -8.07 -27.07 -60.34
C LEU A 279 -8.87 -28.33 -60.74
N VAL A 280 -9.59 -28.95 -59.81
CA VAL A 280 -10.51 -30.06 -60.08
C VAL A 280 -11.63 -29.64 -61.04
N ALA A 281 -12.21 -28.45 -60.85
CA ALA A 281 -13.24 -27.92 -61.74
C ALA A 281 -12.70 -27.63 -63.15
N ALA A 282 -11.51 -27.05 -63.26
CA ALA A 282 -10.83 -26.79 -64.54
C ALA A 282 -10.53 -28.09 -65.30
N LEU A 283 -10.01 -29.11 -64.60
CA LEU A 283 -9.77 -30.45 -65.18
C LEU A 283 -11.07 -31.08 -65.69
N LYS A 284 -12.17 -31.00 -64.92
CA LYS A 284 -13.49 -31.52 -65.33
C LYS A 284 -14.02 -30.84 -66.60
N ASN A 285 -13.89 -29.52 -66.69
CA ASN A 285 -14.31 -28.75 -67.88
C ASN A 285 -13.45 -29.08 -69.11
N SER A 286 -12.13 -29.28 -68.92
CA SER A 286 -11.23 -29.67 -70.02
C SER A 286 -11.54 -31.07 -70.57
N ALA A 287 -11.96 -32.01 -69.70
CA ALA A 287 -12.38 -33.36 -70.10
C ALA A 287 -13.71 -33.34 -70.87
N GLY A 288 -14.66 -32.48 -70.46
CA GLY A 288 -15.95 -32.32 -71.13
C GLY A 288 -15.89 -31.69 -72.53
N ASN A 289 -14.89 -30.84 -72.81
CA ASN A 289 -14.71 -30.25 -74.14
C ASN A 289 -14.02 -31.19 -75.14
N ARG A 290 -13.31 -32.24 -74.68
CA ARG A 290 -12.72 -33.23 -75.61
C ARG A 290 -13.75 -34.23 -76.15
N SER A 291 -14.85 -34.48 -75.44
CA SER A 291 -15.90 -35.38 -75.90
C SER A 291 -16.86 -34.74 -76.92
N SER A 292 -16.97 -33.41 -76.96
CA SER A 292 -17.79 -32.68 -77.94
C SER A 292 -17.08 -32.44 -79.29
N GLN A 293 -15.75 -32.52 -79.34
CA GLN A 293 -14.98 -32.35 -80.59
C GLN A 293 -14.84 -33.64 -81.42
N ALA A 294 -15.18 -34.81 -80.86
CA ALA A 294 -15.16 -36.10 -81.57
C ALA A 294 -16.45 -36.38 -82.39
N GLY A 295 -17.47 -35.51 -82.33
CA GLY A 295 -18.77 -35.70 -82.99
C GLY A 295 -18.98 -34.92 -84.30
N HIS A 296 -17.95 -34.31 -84.88
CA HIS A 296 -18.07 -33.43 -86.05
C HIS A 296 -17.06 -33.72 -87.17
N GLN A 297 -16.88 -35.00 -87.54
CA GLN A 297 -16.33 -35.40 -88.85
C GLN A 297 -16.96 -36.73 -89.32
N SER A 298 -18.16 -36.66 -89.90
CA SER A 298 -18.69 -37.68 -90.82
C SER A 298 -19.88 -37.10 -91.58
N GLY A 299 -19.59 -36.37 -92.67
CA GLY A 299 -20.60 -35.84 -93.56
C GLY A 299 -19.95 -35.26 -94.82
N THR A 300 -20.08 -36.05 -95.91
CA THR A 300 -19.66 -35.86 -97.31
C THR A 300 -18.17 -35.84 -97.62
#